data_AF-N1ZE36-F1
#
_entry.id   AF-N1ZE36-F1
#
_cell.length_a   1.000
_cell.length_b   1.000
_cell.length_c   1.000
_cell.angle_alpha   90.00
_cell.angle_beta   90.00
_cell.angle_gamma   90.00
#
_symmetry.space_group_name_H-M   'P 1'
#
loop_
_entity.id
_entity.type
_entity.pdbx_description
1 polymer ?
#
loop_
_entity_poly.entity_id
_entity_poly.type
_entity_poly.pdbx_seq_one_letter_code
_entity_poly.pdbx_strand_id
1 'polypeptide(L)'
;MKKTALVLSIMLLTNTIGNVVYANTPSYTIDKTTTNGLHSATRQSQVKDIVITEPTPGLFEKDKTIYLKADRLLFEDGATVEITKGNIRVKKIDIDRDILKITIEKASSQASEIKISNIKFYLDGNLADGTYNLDLITEESETYPNNVFGGFYEQSTKKGNDATSSVTLIKDFVTISTTPREKQETPILYRDVISIPVSEQNTEPEKGYLYNGTIMIPLRVVIENLSDSVSVQWNEETKTVVIRSGQRIGSIQIGNNIMNLNGVATPMKTAPEIKNSRVFISVEDMAYLLGINENNIQWNPETLIVTLN
;
A
#
# COMPACT_ATOMS: atom_id res chain seq x y z
N MET A 1 -8.75 -17.36 -39.44
CA MET A 1 -7.53 -16.54 -39.42
C MET A 1 -7.31 -16.02 -38.01
N LYS A 2 -6.49 -16.71 -37.21
CA LYS A 2 -6.10 -16.24 -35.87
C LYS A 2 -5.02 -15.18 -36.05
N LYS A 3 -5.29 -13.93 -35.62
CA LYS A 3 -4.29 -12.87 -35.58
C LYS A 3 -3.34 -13.15 -34.41
N THR A 4 -2.12 -13.52 -34.75
CA THR A 4 -0.94 -13.54 -33.90
C THR A 4 -0.67 -12.09 -33.43
N ALA A 5 -0.65 -11.84 -32.13
CA ALA A 5 -0.19 -10.58 -31.57
C ALA A 5 1.19 -10.77 -30.94
N LEU A 6 2.06 -9.83 -31.26
CA LEU A 6 3.51 -9.88 -31.25
C LEU A 6 4.09 -9.81 -29.83
N VAL A 7 5.10 -10.66 -29.58
CA VAL A 7 5.99 -10.65 -28.42
C VAL A 7 6.73 -9.32 -28.34
N LEU A 8 6.69 -8.64 -27.19
CA LEU A 8 7.56 -7.50 -26.91
C LEU A 8 8.64 -7.93 -25.91
N SER A 9 9.69 -8.54 -26.43
CA SER A 9 10.95 -8.74 -25.71
C SER A 9 11.71 -7.41 -25.70
N ILE A 10 11.76 -6.74 -24.54
CA ILE A 10 12.64 -5.59 -24.35
C ILE A 10 14.03 -6.14 -23.99
N MET A 11 14.88 -6.34 -25.01
CA MET A 11 16.33 -6.32 -24.84
C MET A 11 16.74 -4.88 -24.56
N LEU A 12 17.18 -4.57 -23.35
CA LEU A 12 17.86 -3.31 -23.07
C LEU A 12 19.35 -3.48 -23.38
N LEU A 13 19.77 -2.90 -24.51
CA LEU A 13 21.16 -2.64 -24.81
C LEU A 13 21.77 -1.67 -23.78
N THR A 14 23.03 -1.96 -23.50
CA THR A 14 23.97 -1.29 -22.61
C THR A 14 24.04 0.23 -22.80
N ASN A 15 24.06 0.97 -21.68
CA ASN A 15 24.84 2.20 -21.58
C ASN A 15 25.75 2.09 -20.36
N THR A 16 27.04 2.04 -20.66
CA THR A 16 28.16 2.11 -19.74
C THR A 16 28.28 3.53 -19.17
N ILE A 17 28.40 3.65 -17.85
CA ILE A 17 29.43 4.39 -17.10
C ILE A 17 29.26 3.97 -15.62
N GLY A 18 30.27 3.30 -15.07
CA GLY A 18 30.33 2.83 -13.68
C GLY A 18 30.34 1.31 -13.56
N ASN A 19 31.53 0.72 -13.47
CA ASN A 19 31.81 -0.73 -13.41
C ASN A 19 30.95 -1.51 -12.41
N VAL A 20 29.99 -2.32 -12.89
CA VAL A 20 29.84 -3.77 -12.61
C VAL A 20 29.08 -4.37 -13.80
N VAL A 21 29.69 -5.31 -14.52
CA VAL A 21 29.05 -6.05 -15.62
C VAL A 21 28.28 -7.23 -15.00
N TYR A 22 26.96 -7.12 -14.89
CA TYR A 22 26.10 -8.24 -14.47
C TYR A 22 25.81 -9.14 -15.68
N ALA A 23 26.67 -10.12 -15.92
CA ALA A 23 26.45 -11.13 -16.96
C ALA A 23 25.53 -12.25 -16.43
N ASN A 24 24.46 -12.56 -17.19
CA ASN A 24 23.57 -13.73 -17.02
C ASN A 24 22.77 -13.85 -15.71
N THR A 25 22.16 -12.76 -15.22
CA THR A 25 21.05 -12.89 -14.26
C THR A 25 19.79 -13.44 -14.97
N PRO A 26 19.20 -14.57 -14.55
CA PRO A 26 17.85 -14.92 -14.99
C PRO A 26 16.91 -13.74 -14.64
N SER A 27 16.31 -13.15 -15.67
CA SER A 27 15.42 -12.00 -15.54
C SER A 27 14.18 -12.41 -14.76
N TYR A 28 13.97 -11.78 -13.61
CA TYR A 28 12.71 -11.86 -12.87
C TYR A 28 11.77 -10.75 -13.34
N THR A 29 10.49 -11.09 -13.49
CA THR A 29 9.44 -10.12 -13.76
C THR A 29 8.81 -9.74 -12.43
N ILE A 30 9.00 -8.50 -12.00
CA ILE A 30 8.30 -7.90 -10.85
C ILE A 30 6.95 -7.41 -11.35
N ASP A 31 5.86 -8.02 -10.90
CA ASP A 31 4.54 -7.40 -11.06
C ASP A 31 4.45 -6.23 -10.07
N LYS A 32 4.71 -5.02 -10.58
CA LYS A 32 4.58 -3.76 -9.85
C LYS A 32 3.17 -3.64 -9.33
N THR A 33 2.96 -3.78 -8.03
CA THR A 33 1.76 -3.23 -7.41
C THR A 33 2.06 -2.49 -6.11
N THR A 34 2.06 -1.16 -6.27
CA THR A 34 1.57 -0.16 -5.32
C THR A 34 2.57 0.41 -4.32
N THR A 35 2.77 1.72 -4.42
CA THR A 35 3.29 2.61 -3.37
C THR A 35 2.24 2.71 -2.25
N ASN A 36 2.61 2.42 -1.01
CA ASN A 36 1.72 2.52 0.15
C ASN A 36 1.95 3.87 0.83
N GLY A 37 0.97 4.77 0.83
CA GLY A 37 1.06 5.97 1.67
C GLY A 37 0.78 5.60 3.12
N LEU A 38 1.72 5.85 4.04
CA LEU A 38 1.54 5.67 5.48
C LEU A 38 1.69 7.02 6.20
N HIS A 39 0.86 7.27 7.21
CA HIS A 39 0.94 8.51 7.99
C HIS A 39 1.55 8.20 9.36
N SER A 40 2.48 9.03 9.84
CA SER A 40 3.19 8.77 11.11
C SER A 40 2.27 8.76 12.34
N ALA A 41 1.05 9.31 12.23
CA ALA A 41 0.03 9.27 13.29
C ALA A 41 -0.71 7.93 13.40
N THR A 42 -0.66 7.06 12.38
CA THR A 42 -1.24 5.71 12.43
C THR A 42 -0.16 4.70 12.82
N ARG A 43 -0.08 4.40 14.12
CA ARG A 43 0.93 3.50 14.71
C ARG A 43 0.98 2.10 14.10
N GLN A 44 -0.11 1.66 13.47
CA GLN A 44 -0.19 0.40 12.75
C GLN A 44 -0.82 0.65 11.39
N SER A 45 -0.06 0.41 10.32
CA SER A 45 -0.57 0.57 8.97
C SER A 45 -0.32 -0.69 8.17
N GLN A 46 -1.41 -1.28 7.65
CA GLN A 46 -1.34 -2.44 6.78
C GLN A 46 -1.05 -2.00 5.35
N VAL A 47 -0.07 -2.63 4.73
CA VAL A 47 0.28 -2.44 3.32
C VAL A 47 -0.32 -3.55 2.46
N LYS A 48 -0.34 -3.33 1.15
CA LYS A 48 -0.80 -4.36 0.20
C LYS A 48 0.10 -5.58 0.19
N ASP A 49 -0.48 -6.67 -0.33
CA ASP A 49 0.20 -7.93 -0.53
C ASP A 49 1.44 -7.77 -1.43
N ILE A 50 2.49 -8.51 -1.13
CA ILE A 50 3.71 -8.60 -1.95
C ILE A 50 3.69 -9.93 -2.69
N VAL A 51 3.99 -9.92 -3.99
CA VAL A 51 4.15 -11.15 -4.78
C VAL A 51 5.60 -11.26 -5.23
N ILE A 52 6.25 -12.36 -4.86
CA ILE A 52 7.60 -12.73 -5.28
C ILE A 52 7.48 -13.84 -6.32
N THR A 53 7.95 -13.56 -7.53
CA THR A 53 7.95 -14.53 -8.63
C THR A 53 9.33 -15.18 -8.74
N GLU A 54 9.35 -16.51 -8.72
CA GLU A 54 10.48 -17.35 -9.05
C GLU A 54 10.41 -17.72 -10.54
N PRO A 55 11.12 -17.02 -11.45
CA PRO A 55 11.00 -17.25 -12.88
C PRO A 55 11.66 -18.56 -13.34
N THR A 56 12.67 -19.02 -12.60
CA THR A 56 13.47 -20.21 -12.93
C THR A 56 13.36 -21.21 -11.79
N PRO A 57 13.02 -22.48 -12.06
CA PRO A 57 12.91 -23.50 -11.03
C PRO A 57 14.18 -23.65 -10.19
N GLY A 58 14.04 -23.77 -8.88
CA GLY A 58 15.16 -24.01 -7.97
C GLY A 58 16.07 -22.79 -7.78
N LEU A 59 15.65 -21.61 -8.24
CA LEU A 59 16.34 -20.35 -7.98
C LEU A 59 16.34 -20.04 -6.47
N PHE A 60 15.24 -20.32 -5.78
CA PHE A 60 15.18 -20.27 -4.33
C PHE A 60 15.51 -21.65 -3.74
N GLU A 61 16.75 -21.81 -3.30
CA GLU A 61 17.28 -23.07 -2.79
C GLU A 61 16.71 -23.45 -1.41
N LYS A 62 16.69 -24.76 -1.13
CA LYS A 62 16.24 -25.30 0.15
C LYS A 62 17.12 -24.79 1.30
N ASP A 63 16.50 -24.55 2.45
CA ASP A 63 17.13 -24.08 3.70
C ASP A 63 17.79 -22.69 3.61
N LYS A 64 17.61 -21.98 2.49
CA LYS A 64 17.99 -20.57 2.32
C LYS A 64 16.83 -19.65 2.68
N THR A 65 17.16 -18.39 2.98
CA THR A 65 16.20 -17.36 3.35
C THR A 65 16.13 -16.25 2.31
N ILE A 66 14.89 -15.83 2.03
CA ILE A 66 14.59 -14.56 1.35
C ILE A 66 14.33 -13.52 2.43
N TYR A 67 15.00 -12.37 2.33
CA TYR A 67 14.83 -11.25 3.25
C TYR A 67 14.19 -10.09 2.50
N LEU A 68 13.09 -9.58 3.04
CA LEU A 68 12.48 -8.32 2.62
C LEU A 68 12.82 -7.25 3.65
N LYS A 69 13.58 -6.24 3.23
CA LYS A 69 14.02 -5.15 4.11
C LYS A 69 13.29 -3.86 3.76
N ALA A 70 12.70 -3.22 4.77
CA ALA A 70 12.06 -1.91 4.65
C ALA A 70 12.78 -0.92 5.58
N ASP A 71 13.79 -0.20 5.07
CA ASP A 71 14.68 0.60 5.91
C ASP A 71 13.92 1.51 6.89
N ARG A 72 14.24 1.40 8.18
CA ARG A 72 13.63 2.13 9.30
C ARG A 72 12.13 1.85 9.55
N LEU A 73 11.47 1.00 8.77
CA LEU A 73 10.08 0.60 8.95
C LEU A 73 10.01 -0.75 9.65
N LEU A 74 9.53 -0.79 10.89
CA LEU A 74 9.54 -2.02 11.69
C LEU A 74 8.32 -2.89 11.36
N PHE A 75 8.52 -4.11 10.87
CA PHE A 75 7.44 -5.05 10.62
C PHE A 75 6.77 -5.49 11.93
N GLU A 76 5.46 -5.64 11.90
CA GLU A 76 4.65 -6.19 12.98
C GLU A 76 4.24 -7.63 12.68
N ASP A 77 3.97 -8.41 13.73
CA ASP A 77 3.51 -9.80 13.61
C ASP A 77 2.19 -9.92 12.84
N GLY A 78 1.99 -11.08 12.22
CA GLY A 78 0.75 -11.46 11.55
C GLY A 78 0.80 -11.52 10.03
N ALA A 79 1.97 -11.27 9.42
CA ALA A 79 2.17 -11.52 7.99
C ALA A 79 1.96 -13.01 7.66
N THR A 80 1.33 -13.30 6.52
CA THR A 80 0.98 -14.66 6.09
C THR A 80 1.51 -14.95 4.69
N VAL A 81 1.82 -16.22 4.40
CA VAL A 81 2.35 -16.65 3.09
C VAL A 81 1.39 -17.62 2.40
N GLU A 82 1.18 -17.41 1.10
CA GLU A 82 0.42 -18.27 0.20
C GLU A 82 1.25 -18.58 -1.05
N ILE A 83 1.22 -19.82 -1.52
CA ILE A 83 1.87 -20.21 -2.79
C ILE A 83 0.80 -20.15 -3.88
N THR A 84 0.87 -19.13 -4.75
CA THR A 84 -0.17 -18.89 -5.77
C THR A 84 0.10 -19.61 -7.07
N LYS A 85 1.38 -19.93 -7.37
CA LYS A 85 1.80 -20.73 -8.51
C LYS A 85 2.99 -21.61 -8.16
N GLY A 86 3.13 -22.70 -8.92
CA GLY A 86 4.29 -23.57 -8.83
C GLY A 86 4.24 -24.53 -7.64
N ASN A 87 5.40 -24.91 -7.13
CA ASN A 87 5.51 -25.94 -6.07
C ASN A 87 6.62 -25.69 -5.04
N ILE A 88 7.13 -24.46 -4.97
CA ILE A 88 7.97 -24.01 -3.86
C ILE A 88 7.24 -24.19 -2.52
N ARG A 89 7.97 -24.48 -1.44
CA ARG A 89 7.40 -24.54 -0.09
C ARG A 89 8.18 -23.65 0.86
N VAL A 90 7.44 -22.88 1.65
CA VAL A 90 7.98 -22.01 2.69
C VAL A 90 7.84 -22.72 4.04
N LYS A 91 8.95 -22.76 4.78
CA LYS A 91 9.05 -23.39 6.09
C LYS A 91 8.46 -22.50 7.18
N LYS A 92 8.87 -21.22 7.17
CA LYS A 92 8.45 -20.22 8.14
C LYS A 92 8.61 -18.81 7.59
N ILE A 93 7.81 -17.93 8.17
CA ILE A 93 8.00 -16.48 8.14
C ILE A 93 8.47 -16.05 9.52
N ASP A 94 9.43 -15.13 9.57
CA ASP A 94 10.02 -14.61 10.80
C ASP A 94 10.24 -13.11 10.65
N ILE A 95 10.19 -12.36 11.74
CA ILE A 95 10.32 -10.90 11.73
C ILE A 95 11.45 -10.49 12.65
N ASP A 96 12.33 -9.65 12.12
CA ASP A 96 13.45 -9.06 12.84
C ASP A 96 13.49 -7.57 12.51
N ARG A 97 12.77 -6.78 13.30
CA ARG A 97 12.68 -5.32 13.18
C ARG A 97 12.26 -4.89 11.77
N ASP A 98 13.16 -4.31 10.99
CA ASP A 98 12.93 -3.80 9.63
C ASP A 98 13.04 -4.88 8.55
N ILE A 99 13.09 -6.16 8.95
CA ILE A 99 13.27 -7.29 8.04
C ILE A 99 12.23 -8.39 8.27
N LEU A 100 11.61 -8.80 7.18
CA LEU A 100 10.74 -9.97 7.10
C LEU A 100 11.50 -11.10 6.38
N LYS A 101 11.62 -12.25 7.05
CA LYS A 101 12.43 -13.40 6.64
C LYS A 101 11.51 -14.54 6.20
N ILE A 102 11.81 -15.14 5.05
CA ILE A 102 11.04 -16.25 4.48
C ILE A 102 12.01 -17.40 4.23
N THR A 103 11.96 -18.43 5.07
CA THR A 103 12.84 -19.60 4.93
C THR A 103 12.21 -20.63 4.00
N ILE A 104 12.97 -21.09 3.00
CA ILE A 104 12.51 -22.07 2.03
C ILE A 104 12.66 -23.49 2.59
N GLU A 105 11.54 -24.23 2.65
CA GLU A 105 11.53 -25.64 3.05
C GLU A 105 11.95 -26.56 1.89
N LYS A 106 11.45 -26.24 0.70
CA LYS A 106 11.65 -27.05 -0.51
C LYS A 106 11.77 -26.14 -1.72
N ALA A 107 12.90 -26.26 -2.41
CA ALA A 107 13.12 -25.64 -3.71
C ALA A 107 12.08 -26.12 -4.73
N SER A 108 11.70 -25.24 -5.65
CA SER A 108 10.73 -25.56 -6.69
C SER A 108 11.35 -26.42 -7.79
N SER A 109 10.48 -27.15 -8.51
CA SER A 109 10.84 -27.86 -9.75
C SER A 109 10.16 -27.24 -10.98
N GLN A 110 9.46 -26.12 -10.80
CA GLN A 110 8.81 -25.32 -11.83
C GLN A 110 8.76 -23.86 -11.36
N ALA A 111 8.57 -22.91 -12.28
CA ALA A 111 8.38 -21.51 -11.92
C ALA A 111 7.25 -21.37 -10.88
N SER A 112 7.49 -20.54 -9.86
CA SER A 112 6.62 -20.45 -8.68
C SER A 112 6.35 -19.01 -8.28
N GLU A 113 5.28 -18.78 -7.51
CA GLU A 113 4.95 -17.46 -6.96
C GLU A 113 4.62 -17.59 -5.48
N ILE A 114 5.24 -16.72 -4.67
CA ILE A 114 5.01 -16.59 -3.24
C ILE A 114 4.29 -15.27 -3.01
N LYS A 115 3.09 -15.32 -2.46
CA LYS A 115 2.30 -14.15 -2.04
C LYS A 115 2.41 -13.98 -0.53
N ILE A 116 2.65 -12.74 -0.10
CA ILE A 116 2.75 -12.36 1.31
C ILE A 116 1.65 -11.35 1.59
N SER A 117 0.84 -11.61 2.59
CA SER A 117 -0.31 -10.80 2.97
C SER A 117 -0.22 -10.35 4.43
N ASN A 118 -1.14 -9.45 4.84
CA ASN A 118 -1.26 -8.96 6.22
C ASN A 118 0.01 -8.29 6.75
N ILE A 119 0.80 -7.68 5.87
CA ILE A 119 2.02 -6.97 6.23
C ILE A 119 1.64 -5.65 6.91
N LYS A 120 2.15 -5.45 8.12
CA LYS A 120 1.90 -4.26 8.93
C LYS A 120 3.22 -3.69 9.41
N PHE A 121 3.25 -2.37 9.58
CA PHE A 121 4.41 -1.67 10.15
C PHE A 121 4.04 -0.95 11.44
N TYR A 122 4.96 -1.02 12.40
CA TYR A 122 5.09 -0.03 13.46
C TYR A 122 5.89 1.15 12.94
N LEU A 123 5.27 2.32 12.95
CA LEU A 123 5.89 3.56 12.52
C LEU A 123 6.46 4.29 13.74
N ASP A 124 7.78 4.42 13.77
CA ASP A 124 8.45 5.29 14.75
C ASP A 124 8.08 6.75 14.45
N GLY A 125 7.69 7.52 15.47
CA GLY A 125 7.34 8.93 15.33
C GLY A 125 8.49 9.82 14.85
N ASN A 126 9.72 9.30 14.79
CA ASN A 126 10.90 10.00 14.28
C ASN A 126 11.21 9.73 12.79
N LEU A 127 10.34 9.03 12.06
CA LEU A 127 10.50 8.85 10.61
C LEU A 127 10.38 10.19 9.88
N ALA A 128 11.28 10.48 8.94
CA ALA A 128 11.26 11.70 8.15
C ALA A 128 10.23 11.61 7.02
N ASP A 129 9.73 12.75 6.55
CA ASP A 129 8.96 12.81 5.30
C ASP A 129 9.81 12.26 4.15
N GLY A 130 9.23 11.36 3.38
CA GLY A 130 9.93 10.76 2.27
C GLY A 130 9.36 9.42 1.86
N THR A 131 9.97 8.85 0.84
CA THR A 131 9.65 7.52 0.35
C THR A 131 10.67 6.51 0.87
N TYR A 132 10.19 5.32 1.17
CA TYR A 132 10.92 4.21 1.74
C TYR A 132 10.73 3.03 0.80
N ASN A 133 11.85 2.49 0.32
CA ASN A 133 11.84 1.35 -0.60
C ASN A 133 11.67 0.05 0.18
N LEU A 134 11.18 -0.97 -0.53
CA LEU A 134 11.32 -2.36 -0.11
C LEU A 134 12.44 -2.99 -0.92
N ASP A 135 13.42 -3.50 -0.21
CA ASP A 135 14.57 -4.19 -0.77
C ASP A 135 14.42 -5.70 -0.62
N LEU A 136 14.87 -6.44 -1.63
CA LEU A 136 15.04 -7.88 -1.63
C LEU A 136 16.52 -8.20 -1.42
N ILE A 137 16.77 -9.09 -0.47
CA ILE A 137 18.08 -9.68 -0.20
C ILE A 137 17.88 -11.20 -0.17
N THR A 138 18.78 -11.94 -0.80
CA THR A 138 18.77 -13.41 -0.78
C THR A 138 20.17 -13.95 -0.47
N GLU A 139 20.23 -15.17 0.08
CA GLU A 139 21.50 -15.85 0.42
C GLU A 139 22.14 -16.52 -0.80
N GLU A 140 23.48 -16.59 -0.85
CA GLU A 140 24.23 -17.10 -2.01
C GLU A 140 23.73 -18.45 -2.51
N SER A 141 23.56 -18.52 -3.83
CA SER A 141 23.24 -19.73 -4.59
C SER A 141 24.51 -20.29 -5.22
N GLU A 142 24.74 -21.59 -5.03
CA GLU A 142 25.86 -22.30 -5.69
C GLU A 142 25.63 -22.43 -7.19
N THR A 143 24.36 -22.55 -7.59
CA THR A 143 23.94 -22.72 -9.00
C THR A 143 24.00 -21.41 -9.77
N TYR A 144 23.81 -20.28 -9.08
CA TYR A 144 23.76 -18.96 -9.67
C TYR A 144 24.69 -17.97 -8.94
N PRO A 145 26.03 -18.16 -9.00
CA PRO A 145 26.97 -17.25 -8.35
C PRO A 145 26.88 -15.83 -8.95
N ASN A 146 27.01 -14.79 -8.09
CA ASN A 146 26.95 -13.37 -8.46
C ASN A 146 25.61 -12.86 -9.04
N ASN A 147 24.51 -13.59 -8.84
CA ASN A 147 23.18 -13.03 -9.04
C ASN A 147 22.76 -12.22 -7.79
N VAL A 148 21.53 -11.71 -7.73
CA VAL A 148 20.97 -10.92 -6.60
C VAL A 148 21.07 -11.64 -5.23
N PHE A 149 21.47 -12.92 -5.21
CA PHE A 149 21.70 -13.74 -4.03
C PHE A 149 23.00 -13.47 -3.29
N GLY A 150 23.67 -12.34 -3.51
CA GLY A 150 25.00 -12.04 -2.94
C GLY A 150 25.02 -11.12 -1.71
N GLY A 151 23.99 -11.09 -0.86
CA GLY A 151 23.94 -10.16 0.27
C GLY A 151 24.21 -10.81 1.63
N PHE A 152 25.43 -10.68 2.16
CA PHE A 152 25.84 -11.13 3.50
C PHE A 152 25.10 -10.40 4.64
N TYR A 153 23.87 -10.79 4.97
CA TYR A 153 23.17 -10.21 6.14
C TYR A 153 23.81 -10.65 7.47
N GLU A 154 24.16 -11.94 7.63
CA GLU A 154 24.73 -12.41 8.91
C GLU A 154 26.19 -12.02 9.16
N GLN A 155 27.01 -11.76 8.13
CA GLN A 155 28.40 -11.33 8.32
C GLN A 155 28.57 -9.80 8.48
N SER A 156 27.66 -8.98 7.95
CA SER A 156 27.73 -7.51 8.11
C SER A 156 27.44 -7.02 9.52
N THR A 157 26.78 -7.83 10.37
CA THR A 157 26.61 -7.55 11.81
C THR A 157 27.89 -7.76 12.63
N LYS A 158 28.95 -8.33 12.04
CA LYS A 158 30.27 -8.52 12.66
C LYS A 158 31.33 -7.72 11.90
N LYS A 159 31.55 -6.47 12.34
CA LYS A 159 32.57 -5.50 11.86
C LYS A 159 32.27 -4.81 10.52
N GLY A 160 31.65 -3.63 10.59
CA GLY A 160 32.07 -2.43 9.85
C GLY A 160 32.11 -2.49 8.31
N ASN A 161 31.40 -3.43 7.66
CA ASN A 161 31.28 -3.48 6.21
C ASN A 161 29.83 -3.17 5.81
N ASP A 162 29.59 -1.92 5.39
CA ASP A 162 28.28 -1.33 5.06
C ASP A 162 27.73 -1.70 3.66
N ALA A 163 28.15 -2.82 3.07
CA ALA A 163 27.75 -3.18 1.71
C ALA A 163 27.03 -4.54 1.69
N THR A 164 25.84 -4.62 2.28
CA THR A 164 24.89 -5.65 1.86
C THR A 164 24.37 -5.26 0.48
N SER A 165 24.78 -5.98 -0.56
CA SER A 165 24.17 -5.86 -1.88
C SER A 165 22.69 -6.22 -1.76
N SER A 166 21.81 -5.23 -1.83
CA SER A 166 20.37 -5.40 -1.94
C SER A 166 19.90 -4.99 -3.34
N VAL A 167 18.74 -5.50 -3.75
CA VAL A 167 18.04 -5.00 -4.92
C VAL A 167 16.73 -4.39 -4.46
N THR A 168 16.46 -3.16 -4.88
CA THR A 168 15.15 -2.55 -4.66
C THR A 168 14.08 -3.36 -5.38
N LEU A 169 13.27 -4.07 -4.61
CA LEU A 169 12.15 -4.87 -5.07
C LEU A 169 10.97 -3.99 -5.44
N ILE A 170 10.62 -3.06 -4.55
CA ILE A 170 9.55 -2.09 -4.77
C ILE A 170 10.09 -0.71 -4.39
N LYS A 171 10.22 0.15 -5.40
CA LYS A 171 10.57 1.54 -5.19
C LYS A 171 9.37 2.28 -4.60
N ASP A 172 9.64 3.20 -3.67
CA ASP A 172 8.64 4.03 -3.00
C ASP A 172 7.54 3.19 -2.34
N PHE A 173 7.92 2.02 -1.83
CA PHE A 173 7.01 1.03 -1.22
C PHE A 173 6.16 1.62 -0.11
N VAL A 174 6.72 2.52 0.69
CA VAL A 174 6.02 3.30 1.70
C VAL A 174 6.33 4.79 1.54
N THR A 175 5.34 5.67 1.61
CA THR A 175 5.56 7.13 1.70
C THR A 175 5.13 7.60 3.08
N ILE A 176 6.04 8.20 3.84
CA ILE A 176 5.77 8.85 5.13
C ILE A 176 5.67 10.35 4.93
N SER A 177 4.71 10.98 5.59
CA SER A 177 4.69 12.44 5.77
C SER A 177 4.38 12.78 7.23
N THR A 178 5.26 13.57 7.84
CA THR A 178 5.20 14.17 9.18
C THR A 178 4.64 15.58 9.17
N THR A 179 4.47 16.18 7.97
CA THR A 179 3.72 17.42 7.84
C THR A 179 2.33 17.16 8.46
N PRO A 180 1.92 17.89 9.53
CA PRO A 180 0.53 17.88 9.94
C PRO A 180 -0.31 18.19 8.70
N ARG A 181 -1.48 17.59 8.56
CA ARG A 181 -2.39 17.74 7.40
C ARG A 181 -2.71 19.20 6.99
N GLU A 182 -2.20 20.19 7.71
CA GLU A 182 -2.39 21.65 7.62
C GLU A 182 -1.56 22.43 6.59
N LYS A 183 -0.62 21.87 5.83
CA LYS A 183 0.17 22.68 4.88
C LYS A 183 0.04 22.27 3.42
N GLN A 184 -1.16 22.39 2.87
CA GLN A 184 -1.37 22.74 1.47
C GLN A 184 -2.76 23.37 1.26
N GLU A 185 -2.73 24.71 1.19
CA GLU A 185 -3.57 25.63 0.44
C GLU A 185 -5.09 25.69 0.76
N THR A 186 -5.47 26.85 1.31
CA THR A 186 -6.81 27.50 1.41
C THR A 186 -8.05 26.63 1.18
N PRO A 187 -8.95 26.50 2.19
CA PRO A 187 -10.27 25.87 2.01
C PRO A 187 -11.06 26.57 0.90
N ILE A 188 -11.53 25.82 -0.10
CA ILE A 188 -12.49 26.27 -1.11
C ILE A 188 -13.90 25.84 -0.69
N LEU A 189 -14.29 26.11 0.55
CA LEU A 189 -15.68 25.91 1.00
C LEU A 189 -16.15 27.20 1.65
N TYR A 190 -16.85 28.02 0.86
CA TYR A 190 -17.67 29.11 1.34
C TYR A 190 -19.07 28.55 1.57
N ARG A 191 -19.47 28.45 2.85
CA ARG A 191 -20.83 28.16 3.33
C ARG A 191 -21.43 26.83 2.89
N ASP A 192 -21.41 25.84 3.79
CA ASP A 192 -22.65 25.39 4.44
C ASP A 192 -22.29 24.33 5.51
N VAL A 193 -22.84 24.53 6.70
CA VAL A 193 -22.74 23.56 7.79
C VAL A 193 -23.58 22.35 7.39
N ILE A 194 -22.96 21.19 7.21
CA ILE A 194 -23.68 19.96 6.90
C ILE A 194 -23.92 19.19 8.18
N SER A 195 -25.16 18.77 8.38
CA SER A 195 -25.53 17.86 9.45
C SER A 195 -26.05 16.56 8.86
N ILE A 196 -25.35 15.46 9.13
CA ILE A 196 -25.74 14.11 8.73
C ILE A 196 -26.27 13.37 9.96
N PRO A 197 -27.55 12.98 9.97
CA PRO A 197 -28.06 12.09 11.01
C PRO A 197 -27.41 10.71 10.89
N VAL A 198 -27.10 10.10 12.03
CA VAL A 198 -26.46 8.79 12.15
C VAL A 198 -27.45 7.82 12.80
N SER A 199 -27.58 6.63 12.23
CA SER A 199 -28.39 5.55 12.79
C SER A 199 -27.52 4.38 13.25
N GLU A 200 -27.97 3.65 14.27
CA GLU A 200 -27.31 2.41 14.69
C GLU A 200 -27.48 1.29 13.64
N GLN A 201 -28.54 1.36 12.86
CA GLN A 201 -28.88 0.41 11.81
C GLN A 201 -28.79 1.13 10.46
N ASN A 202 -27.95 0.63 9.54
CA ASN A 202 -27.82 1.21 8.19
C ASN A 202 -29.03 0.82 7.30
N THR A 203 -30.20 1.33 7.65
CA THR A 203 -31.48 1.06 6.97
C THR A 203 -31.89 2.19 6.03
N GLU A 204 -31.28 3.38 6.16
CA GLU A 204 -31.63 4.57 5.39
C GLU A 204 -30.42 5.04 4.56
N PRO A 205 -30.55 5.16 3.22
CA PRO A 205 -29.41 5.41 2.32
C PRO A 205 -28.83 6.83 2.43
N GLU A 206 -29.53 7.74 3.10
CA GLU A 206 -29.12 9.14 3.28
C GLU A 206 -28.55 9.44 4.67
N LYS A 207 -28.60 8.47 5.59
CA LYS A 207 -28.07 8.60 6.95
C LYS A 207 -26.69 7.97 7.05
N GLY A 208 -25.87 8.52 7.93
CA GLY A 208 -24.66 7.84 8.37
C GLY A 208 -24.99 6.68 9.31
N TYR A 209 -23.99 5.86 9.63
CA TYR A 209 -24.13 4.80 10.62
C TYR A 209 -22.81 4.53 11.35
N LEU A 210 -22.90 3.89 12.52
CA LEU A 210 -21.72 3.49 13.30
C LEU A 210 -21.20 2.12 12.87
N TYR A 211 -19.91 2.04 12.56
CA TYR A 211 -19.20 0.82 12.22
C TYR A 211 -17.94 0.69 13.09
N ASN A 212 -17.93 -0.24 14.05
CA ASN A 212 -16.78 -0.49 14.93
C ASN A 212 -16.20 0.78 15.59
N GLY A 213 -17.07 1.71 16.01
CA GLY A 213 -16.66 2.99 16.60
C GLY A 213 -16.29 4.10 15.60
N THR A 214 -16.40 3.84 14.29
CA THR A 214 -16.22 4.83 13.23
C THR A 214 -17.58 5.26 12.67
N ILE A 215 -17.79 6.57 12.51
CA ILE A 215 -18.97 7.12 11.84
C ILE A 215 -18.73 7.04 10.32
N MET A 216 -19.57 6.25 9.64
CA MET A 216 -19.58 6.10 8.19
C MET A 216 -20.70 6.95 7.60
N ILE A 217 -20.39 7.82 6.63
CA ILE A 217 -21.35 8.75 6.02
C ILE A 217 -21.52 8.51 4.51
N PRO A 218 -22.71 8.73 3.96
CA PRO A 218 -22.98 8.53 2.54
C PRO A 218 -22.29 9.63 1.71
N LEU A 219 -21.37 9.21 0.85
CA LEU A 219 -20.45 10.10 0.15
C LEU A 219 -21.16 11.15 -0.70
N ARG A 220 -22.15 10.69 -1.46
CA ARG A 220 -22.90 11.53 -2.41
C ARG A 220 -23.71 12.61 -1.68
N VAL A 221 -24.36 12.26 -0.57
CA VAL A 221 -25.18 13.20 0.21
C VAL A 221 -24.32 14.35 0.70
N VAL A 222 -23.14 14.06 1.26
CA VAL A 222 -22.24 15.10 1.75
C VAL A 222 -21.77 15.99 0.62
N ILE A 223 -21.37 15.41 -0.52
CA ILE A 223 -20.88 16.18 -1.67
C ILE A 223 -21.98 17.08 -2.25
N GLU A 224 -23.18 16.55 -2.47
CA GLU A 224 -24.32 17.29 -3.04
C GLU A 224 -24.79 18.43 -2.13
N ASN A 225 -24.61 18.31 -0.81
CA ASN A 225 -24.92 19.39 0.13
C ASN A 225 -23.79 20.41 0.31
N LEU A 226 -22.53 20.07 0.00
CA LEU A 226 -21.39 20.99 0.21
C LEU A 226 -21.21 21.97 -0.95
N SER A 227 -21.38 21.50 -2.19
CA SER A 227 -21.08 22.32 -3.35
C SER A 227 -21.55 21.71 -4.66
N ASP A 228 -22.27 22.49 -5.44
CA ASP A 228 -22.66 22.15 -6.82
C ASP A 228 -21.47 22.06 -7.78
N SER A 229 -20.29 22.53 -7.37
CA SER A 229 -19.07 22.54 -8.20
C SER A 229 -18.21 21.28 -8.04
N VAL A 230 -18.60 20.35 -7.16
CA VAL A 230 -17.89 19.08 -6.97
C VAL A 230 -18.40 18.04 -7.96
N SER A 231 -17.50 17.53 -8.79
CA SER A 231 -17.83 16.43 -9.71
C SER A 231 -17.51 15.07 -9.07
N VAL A 232 -18.42 14.11 -9.22
CA VAL A 232 -18.26 12.73 -8.74
C VAL A 232 -18.45 11.77 -9.91
N GLN A 233 -17.43 10.96 -10.19
CA GLN A 233 -17.43 9.97 -11.26
C GLN A 233 -17.30 8.57 -10.67
N TRP A 234 -18.12 7.64 -11.14
CA TRP A 234 -18.07 6.24 -10.76
C TRP A 234 -17.49 5.39 -11.89
N ASN A 235 -16.50 4.57 -11.59
CA ASN A 235 -15.99 3.55 -12.47
C ASN A 235 -16.46 2.18 -11.99
N GLU A 236 -17.37 1.57 -12.76
CA GLU A 236 -18.03 0.32 -12.41
C GLU A 236 -17.09 -0.90 -12.44
N GLU A 237 -16.13 -0.93 -13.36
CA GLU A 237 -15.19 -2.04 -13.53
C GLU A 237 -14.23 -2.15 -12.35
N THR A 238 -13.66 -1.02 -11.94
CA THR A 238 -12.65 -0.97 -10.87
C THR A 238 -13.26 -0.73 -9.49
N LYS A 239 -14.57 -0.44 -9.43
CA LYS A 239 -15.28 -0.01 -8.21
C LYS A 239 -14.61 1.22 -7.57
N THR A 240 -14.34 2.23 -8.39
CA THR A 240 -13.62 3.44 -8.00
C THR A 240 -14.49 4.68 -8.11
N VAL A 241 -14.51 5.52 -7.08
CA VAL A 241 -15.10 6.86 -7.12
C VAL A 241 -13.98 7.88 -7.31
N VAL A 242 -14.09 8.74 -8.32
CA VAL A 242 -13.21 9.90 -8.52
C VAL A 242 -13.99 11.17 -8.21
N ILE A 243 -13.45 11.99 -7.32
CA ILE A 243 -14.06 13.24 -6.84
C ILE A 243 -13.14 14.39 -7.23
N ARG A 244 -13.69 15.42 -7.86
CA ARG A 244 -12.94 16.65 -8.19
C ARG A 244 -13.64 17.83 -7.55
N SER A 245 -12.93 18.51 -6.65
CA SER A 245 -13.37 19.70 -5.93
C SER A 245 -12.32 20.80 -6.12
N GLY A 246 -12.57 21.75 -7.02
CA GLY A 246 -11.59 22.76 -7.40
C GLY A 246 -10.28 22.14 -7.90
N GLN A 247 -9.17 22.41 -7.20
CA GLN A 247 -7.86 21.83 -7.49
C GLN A 247 -7.64 20.44 -6.86
N ARG A 248 -8.55 19.99 -5.98
CA ARG A 248 -8.44 18.69 -5.32
C ARG A 248 -9.04 17.59 -6.19
N ILE A 249 -8.27 16.54 -6.43
CA ILE A 249 -8.72 15.34 -7.13
C ILE A 249 -8.47 14.15 -6.21
N GLY A 250 -9.55 13.57 -5.69
CA GLY A 250 -9.51 12.35 -4.91
C GLY A 250 -9.99 11.14 -5.71
N SER A 251 -9.40 9.99 -5.48
CA SER A 251 -9.83 8.70 -6.01
C SER A 251 -9.85 7.68 -4.88
N ILE A 252 -11.00 7.04 -4.68
CA ILE A 252 -11.20 6.01 -3.66
C ILE A 252 -11.73 4.74 -4.32
N GLN A 253 -11.20 3.59 -3.91
CA GLN A 253 -11.65 2.29 -4.39
C GLN A 253 -12.38 1.54 -3.29
N ILE A 254 -13.54 0.98 -3.58
CA ILE A 254 -14.34 0.21 -2.63
C ILE A 254 -13.54 -0.98 -2.09
N GLY A 255 -13.53 -1.14 -0.76
CA GLY A 255 -12.78 -2.17 -0.06
C GLY A 255 -11.28 -1.88 0.13
N ASN A 256 -10.76 -0.77 -0.40
CA ASN A 256 -9.37 -0.38 -0.27
C ASN A 256 -9.22 0.76 0.76
N ASN A 257 -8.34 0.59 1.74
CA ASN A 257 -8.05 1.58 2.78
C ASN A 257 -7.03 2.64 2.36
N ILE A 258 -6.75 2.79 1.06
CA ILE A 258 -5.87 3.82 0.52
C ILE A 258 -6.65 4.63 -0.52
N MET A 259 -6.75 5.94 -0.31
CA MET A 259 -7.20 6.89 -1.32
C MET A 259 -6.01 7.47 -2.07
N ASN A 260 -6.21 7.91 -3.32
CA ASN A 260 -5.28 8.81 -3.99
C ASN A 260 -5.82 10.23 -3.90
N LEU A 261 -5.06 11.16 -3.36
CA LEU A 261 -5.43 12.56 -3.27
C LEU A 261 -4.35 13.41 -3.92
N ASN A 262 -4.70 14.12 -5.00
CA ASN A 262 -3.78 14.91 -5.81
C ASN A 262 -2.55 14.13 -6.31
N GLY A 263 -2.73 12.85 -6.62
CA GLY A 263 -1.64 11.97 -7.05
C GLY A 263 -0.94 11.25 -5.89
N VAL A 264 -1.17 11.66 -4.64
CA VAL A 264 -0.53 11.12 -3.44
C VAL A 264 -1.38 10.01 -2.83
N ALA A 265 -0.81 8.82 -2.64
CA ALA A 265 -1.45 7.76 -1.88
C ALA A 265 -1.59 8.18 -0.41
N THR A 266 -2.81 8.15 0.12
CA THR A 266 -3.16 8.58 1.48
C THR A 266 -3.95 7.46 2.16
N PRO A 267 -3.54 7.01 3.36
CA PRO A 267 -4.27 5.98 4.09
C PRO A 267 -5.60 6.53 4.63
N MET A 268 -6.60 5.65 4.69
CA MET A 268 -7.94 5.91 5.20
C MET A 268 -8.15 5.21 6.55
N LYS A 269 -8.98 5.80 7.42
CA LYS A 269 -9.37 5.19 8.70
C LYS A 269 -10.12 3.88 8.52
N THR A 270 -10.98 3.81 7.51
CA THR A 270 -11.73 2.59 7.18
C THR A 270 -11.95 2.55 5.68
N ALA A 271 -11.82 1.35 5.09
CA ALA A 271 -12.08 1.17 3.67
C ALA A 271 -13.52 1.62 3.31
N PRO A 272 -13.72 2.35 2.21
CA PRO A 272 -15.06 2.72 1.79
C PRO A 272 -15.80 1.47 1.32
N GLU A 273 -17.10 1.44 1.55
CA GLU A 273 -17.96 0.29 1.23
C GLU A 273 -19.22 0.74 0.51
N ILE A 274 -19.89 -0.22 -0.15
CA ILE A 274 -21.20 0.01 -0.72
C ILE A 274 -22.25 -0.64 0.18
N LYS A 275 -23.21 0.16 0.65
CA LYS A 275 -24.43 -0.31 1.31
C LYS A 275 -25.63 0.43 0.74
N ASN A 276 -26.76 -0.25 0.58
CA ASN A 276 -28.00 0.35 0.07
C ASN A 276 -27.79 1.15 -1.25
N SER A 277 -26.94 0.64 -2.14
CA SER A 277 -26.56 1.30 -3.41
C SER A 277 -25.94 2.69 -3.24
N ARG A 278 -25.25 2.92 -2.13
CA ARG A 278 -24.52 4.16 -1.81
C ARG A 278 -23.12 3.81 -1.34
N VAL A 279 -22.17 4.69 -1.67
CA VAL A 279 -20.80 4.61 -1.16
C VAL A 279 -20.76 5.27 0.21
N PHE A 280 -20.26 4.55 1.19
CA PHE A 280 -20.00 5.03 2.54
C PHE A 280 -18.50 5.12 2.78
N ILE A 281 -18.09 6.21 3.43
CA ILE A 281 -16.71 6.51 3.80
C ILE A 281 -16.71 7.06 5.22
N SER A 282 -15.61 6.90 5.96
CA SER A 282 -15.54 7.49 7.31
C SER A 282 -15.66 9.01 7.23
N VAL A 283 -16.28 9.62 8.26
CA VAL A 283 -16.46 11.08 8.29
C VAL A 283 -15.12 11.84 8.25
N GLU A 284 -14.08 11.28 8.87
CA GLU A 284 -12.73 11.85 8.89
C GLU A 284 -12.08 11.80 7.51
N ASP A 285 -12.19 10.67 6.81
CA ASP A 285 -11.62 10.53 5.46
C ASP A 285 -12.37 11.39 4.45
N MET A 286 -13.70 11.53 4.60
CA MET A 286 -14.51 12.46 3.80
C MET A 286 -14.08 13.92 4.02
N ALA A 287 -13.96 14.34 5.28
CA ALA A 287 -13.52 15.69 5.60
C ALA A 287 -12.15 15.97 4.97
N TYR A 288 -11.21 15.05 5.12
CA TYR A 288 -9.87 15.17 4.55
C TYR A 288 -9.86 15.26 3.02
N LEU A 289 -10.61 14.37 2.36
CA LEU A 289 -10.80 14.35 0.92
C LEU A 289 -11.25 15.73 0.40
N LEU A 290 -12.21 16.34 1.10
CA LEU A 290 -12.80 17.62 0.75
C LEU A 290 -12.02 18.84 1.25
N GLY A 291 -10.98 18.63 2.06
CA GLY A 291 -10.17 19.70 2.64
C GLY A 291 -10.82 20.39 3.85
N ILE A 292 -11.77 19.72 4.51
CA ILE A 292 -12.38 20.16 5.76
C ILE A 292 -11.44 19.77 6.92
N ASN A 293 -11.21 20.71 7.83
CA ASN A 293 -10.36 20.48 9.01
C ASN A 293 -11.05 19.52 9.99
N GLU A 294 -10.29 18.65 10.67
CA GLU A 294 -10.85 17.72 11.66
C GLU A 294 -11.53 18.44 12.83
N ASN A 295 -11.07 19.64 13.21
CA ASN A 295 -11.70 20.47 14.24
C ASN A 295 -13.09 20.97 13.83
N ASN A 296 -13.42 20.87 12.54
CA ASN A 296 -14.74 21.20 12.01
C ASN A 296 -15.68 19.99 11.95
N ILE A 297 -15.23 18.82 12.42
CA ILE A 297 -16.08 17.64 12.61
C ILE A 297 -16.62 17.66 14.03
N GLN A 298 -17.93 17.75 14.19
CA GLN A 298 -18.59 17.73 15.49
C GLN A 298 -19.56 16.56 15.57
N TRP A 299 -19.36 15.67 16.54
CA TRP A 299 -20.28 14.58 16.82
C TRP A 299 -21.13 14.89 18.05
N ASN A 300 -22.46 14.88 17.89
CA ASN A 300 -23.40 14.95 19.00
C ASN A 300 -23.99 13.55 19.28
N PRO A 301 -23.57 12.87 20.37
CA PRO A 301 -24.06 11.54 20.70
C PRO A 301 -25.50 11.52 21.24
N GLU A 302 -26.04 12.66 21.72
CA GLU A 302 -27.42 12.72 22.23
C GLU A 302 -28.45 12.80 21.10
N THR A 303 -28.13 13.57 20.05
CA THR A 303 -29.00 13.72 18.88
C THR A 303 -28.65 12.78 17.73
N LEU A 304 -27.53 12.05 17.85
CA LEU A 304 -26.94 11.22 16.81
C LEU A 304 -26.72 11.98 15.49
N ILE A 305 -26.14 13.17 15.58
CA ILE A 305 -25.85 14.02 14.40
C ILE A 305 -24.35 14.26 14.33
N VAL A 306 -23.77 14.02 13.15
CA VAL A 306 -22.42 14.49 12.83
C VAL A 306 -22.50 15.74 11.96
N THR A 307 -21.73 16.75 12.31
CA THR A 307 -21.71 18.05 11.65
C THR A 307 -20.33 18.32 11.05
N LEU A 308 -20.29 18.80 9.81
CA LEU A 308 -19.09 19.22 9.07
C LEU A 308 -19.20 20.73 8.81
N ASN A 309 -18.27 21.52 9.35
CA ASN A 309 -18.25 22.99 9.29
C ASN A 309 -17.18 23.59 8.38
#